data_AF-R4XA57-F1
#
_entry.id   AF-R4XA57-F1
#
_cell.length_a   1.000
_cell.length_b   1.000
_cell.length_c   1.000
_cell.angle_alpha   90.00
_cell.angle_beta   90.00
_cell.angle_gamma   90.00
#
_symmetry.space_group_name_H-M   'P 1'
#
loop_
_entity.id
_entity.type
_entity.pdbx_description
1 polymer ?
#
loop_
_entity_poly.entity_id
_entity_poly.type
_entity_poly.pdbx_seq_one_letter_code
_entity_poly.pdbx_strand_id
1 'polypeptide(L)'
;MAGGNLELFKFGFYVMFPIGSMYYFGSPDFFENYVKNLKFWPDEEKTNRPPVEREDIKSALEELKKDRLARKAAREAREQQQ
;
A
#
# COMPACT_ATOMS: atom_id res chain seq x y z
N MET A 1 4.17 37.61 37.70
CA MET A 1 5.11 36.54 37.31
C MET A 1 4.73 35.30 38.08
N ALA A 2 4.02 34.35 37.47
CA ALA A 2 3.77 33.07 38.10
C ALA A 2 5.13 32.36 38.23
N GLY A 3 5.69 32.33 39.45
CA GLY A 3 7.06 31.89 39.74
C GLY A 3 7.32 30.40 39.46
N GLY A 4 8.35 29.83 40.10
CA GLY A 4 8.86 28.47 39.82
C GLY A 4 7.84 27.33 39.78
N ASN A 5 6.68 27.48 40.42
CA ASN A 5 5.58 26.50 40.34
C ASN A 5 4.99 26.35 38.92
N LEU A 6 4.93 27.43 38.14
CA LEU A 6 4.44 27.36 36.76
C LEU A 6 5.47 26.71 35.83
N GLU A 7 6.75 26.90 36.11
CA GLU A 7 7.84 26.26 35.37
C GLU A 7 7.86 24.75 35.62
N LEU A 8 7.63 24.32 36.87
CA LEU A 8 7.52 22.90 37.22
C LEU A 8 6.33 22.22 36.54
N PHE A 9 5.18 22.91 36.45
CA PHE A 9 4.01 22.40 35.73
C PHE A 9 4.29 22.25 34.23
N LYS A 10 4.88 23.26 33.59
CA LYS A 10 5.26 23.21 32.16
C LYS A 10 6.25 22.09 31.88
N PHE A 11 7.26 21.95 32.73
CA PHE A 11 8.23 20.86 32.63
C PHE A 11 7.56 19.49 32.74
N GLY A 12 6.73 19.29 33.76
CA GLY A 12 5.96 18.05 33.92
C GLY A 12 5.07 17.75 32.71
N PHE A 13 4.38 18.76 32.18
CA PHE A 13 3.56 18.59 30.98
C PHE A 13 4.39 18.23 29.75
N TYR A 14 5.51 18.92 29.50
CA TYR A 14 6.39 18.64 28.36
C TYR A 14 7.06 17.27 28.43
N VAL A 15 7.27 16.71 29.62
CA VAL A 15 7.80 15.35 29.78
C VAL A 15 6.68 14.31 29.68
N MET A 16 5.57 14.51 30.38
CA MET A 16 4.48 13.52 30.43
C MET A 16 3.70 13.43 29.13
N PHE A 17 3.55 14.52 28.39
CA PHE A 17 2.81 14.54 27.12
C PHE A 17 3.41 13.60 26.06
N PRO A 18 4.71 13.71 25.69
CA PRO A 18 5.30 12.80 24.71
C PRO A 18 5.40 11.36 25.23
N ILE A 19 5.69 11.16 26.52
CA ILE A 19 5.78 9.82 27.12
C ILE A 19 4.42 9.12 27.11
N GLY A 20 3.36 9.81 27.54
CA GLY A 20 2.00 9.26 27.55
C GLY A 20 1.46 9.00 26.15
N SER A 21 1.71 9.94 25.22
CA SER A 21 1.42 9.75 23.79
C SER A 21 2.10 8.49 23.26
N MET A 22 3.40 8.32 23.52
CA MET A 22 4.14 7.16 23.03
C MET A 22 3.69 5.86 23.70
N TYR A 23 3.33 5.87 24.97
CA TYR A 23 2.81 4.69 25.66
C TYR A 23 1.47 4.23 25.09
N TYR A 24 0.56 5.18 24.81
CA TYR A 24 -0.75 4.86 24.25
C TYR A 24 -0.65 4.42 22.79
N PHE A 25 -0.06 5.25 21.92
CA PHE A 25 0.01 4.98 20.47
C PHE A 25 1.08 3.96 20.09
N GLY A 26 2.15 3.83 20.89
CA GLY A 26 3.22 2.85 20.67
C GLY A 26 2.93 1.49 21.29
N SER A 27 1.79 1.30 21.95
CA SER A 27 1.40 -0.01 22.47
C SER A 27 1.14 -1.00 21.31
N PRO A 28 1.52 -2.29 21.47
CA PRO A 28 1.18 -3.32 20.49
C PRO A 28 -0.35 -3.40 20.25
N ASP A 29 -1.14 -3.17 21.29
CA ASP A 29 -2.60 -3.16 21.21
C ASP A 29 -3.14 -2.07 20.28
N PHE A 30 -2.53 -0.87 20.26
CA PHE A 30 -2.92 0.18 19.33
C PHE A 30 -2.64 -0.23 17.88
N PHE A 31 -1.49 -0.82 17.61
CA PHE A 31 -1.14 -1.31 16.27
C PHE A 31 -2.09 -2.40 15.79
N GLU A 32 -2.37 -3.40 16.62
CA GLU A 32 -3.24 -4.53 16.28
C GLU A 32 -4.69 -4.08 16.02
N ASN A 33 -5.23 -3.19 16.85
CA ASN A 33 -6.62 -2.75 16.72
C ASN A 33 -6.82 -1.75 15.57
N TYR A 34 -5.90 -0.80 15.41
CA TYR A 34 -6.11 0.35 14.53
C TYR A 34 -5.28 0.34 13.25
N VAL A 35 -4.08 -0.26 13.23
CA VAL A 35 -3.16 -0.17 12.08
C VAL A 35 -3.20 -1.42 11.21
N LYS A 36 -3.20 -2.61 11.84
CA LYS A 36 -3.14 -3.90 11.13
C LYS A 36 -4.31 -4.14 10.18
N ASN A 37 -5.49 -3.64 10.53
CA ASN A 37 -6.70 -3.81 9.74
C ASN A 37 -6.84 -2.77 8.60
N LEU A 38 -5.89 -1.83 8.46
CA LEU A 38 -5.86 -0.99 7.26
C LEU A 38 -5.44 -1.85 6.08
N LYS A 39 -6.42 -2.18 5.26
CA LYS A 39 -6.22 -2.81 3.96
C LYS A 39 -5.71 -1.78 2.96
N PHE A 40 -4.43 -1.44 3.10
CA PHE A 40 -3.76 -0.50 2.19
C PHE A 40 -3.53 -1.11 0.80
N TRP A 41 -3.30 -2.42 0.76
CA TRP A 41 -3.05 -3.16 -0.47
C TRP A 41 -4.30 -3.93 -0.93
N PRO A 42 -4.54 -4.04 -2.24
CA PRO A 42 -5.58 -4.93 -2.76
C PRO A 42 -5.30 -6.37 -2.32
N ASP A 43 -6.38 -7.15 -2.18
CA ASP A 43 -6.26 -8.58 -1.84
C ASP A 43 -5.30 -9.28 -2.79
N GLU A 44 -4.46 -10.19 -2.27
CA GLU A 44 -3.55 -10.99 -3.10
C GLU A 44 -4.31 -11.79 -4.18
N GLU A 45 -5.53 -12.23 -3.88
CA GLU A 45 -6.40 -12.94 -4.84
C GLU A 45 -6.86 -12.06 -6.00
N LYS A 46 -6.97 -10.74 -5.79
CA LYS A 46 -7.38 -9.78 -6.82
C LYS A 46 -6.19 -9.25 -7.62
N THR A 47 -4.98 -9.51 -7.17
CA THR A 47 -3.77 -9.06 -7.83
C THR A 47 -3.33 -10.10 -8.85
N ASN A 48 -3.06 -9.65 -10.07
CA ASN A 48 -2.54 -10.54 -11.10
C ASN A 48 -1.18 -11.10 -10.66
N ARG A 49 -1.09 -12.43 -10.51
CA ARG A 49 0.15 -13.11 -10.13
C ARG A 49 0.90 -13.49 -11.40
N PRO A 50 2.10 -12.92 -11.65
CA PRO A 50 2.88 -13.30 -12.81
C PRO A 50 3.26 -14.79 -12.71
N PRO A 51 3.28 -15.51 -13.85
CA PRO A 51 3.70 -16.91 -13.88
C PRO A 51 5.16 -17.02 -13.42
N VAL A 52 5.44 -17.99 -12.55
CA VAL A 52 6.78 -18.20 -11.95
C VAL A 52 7.52 -19.32 -12.64
N GLU A 53 6.79 -20.36 -13.08
CA GLU A 53 7.38 -21.51 -13.75
C GLU A 53 7.75 -21.21 -15.20
N ARG A 54 8.84 -21.81 -15.68
CA ARG A 54 9.37 -21.55 -17.03
C ARG A 54 8.39 -21.90 -18.14
N GLU A 55 7.59 -22.93 -17.95
CA GLU A 55 6.59 -23.37 -18.95
C GLU A 55 5.42 -22.39 -19.01
N ASP A 56 4.91 -21.96 -17.84
CA ASP A 56 3.84 -20.97 -17.72
C ASP A 56 4.26 -19.60 -18.28
N ILE A 57 5.53 -19.22 -18.09
CA ILE A 57 6.07 -17.99 -18.68
C ILE A 57 6.04 -18.05 -20.21
N LYS A 58 6.41 -19.20 -20.78
CA LYS A 58 6.41 -19.37 -22.25
C LYS A 58 5.01 -19.32 -22.82
N SER A 59 4.05 -20.00 -22.20
CA SER A 59 2.65 -20.01 -22.65
C SER A 59 2.02 -18.62 -22.57
N ALA A 60 2.23 -17.90 -21.45
CA ALA A 60 1.76 -16.52 -21.30
C ALA A 60 2.40 -15.57 -22.34
N LEU A 61 3.68 -15.74 -22.66
CA LEU A 61 4.35 -14.96 -23.70
C LEU A 61 3.78 -15.23 -25.10
N GLU A 62 3.41 -16.47 -25.40
CA GLU A 62 2.78 -16.81 -26.67
C GLU A 62 1.39 -16.20 -26.81
N GLU A 63 0.59 -16.23 -25.73
CA GLU A 63 -0.72 -15.58 -25.68
C GLU A 63 -0.60 -14.06 -25.89
N LEU A 64 0.32 -13.40 -25.17
CA LEU A 64 0.59 -11.97 -25.34
C LEU A 64 1.02 -11.60 -26.78
N LYS A 65 1.78 -12.46 -27.45
CA LYS A 65 2.16 -12.26 -28.86
C LYS A 65 0.95 -12.37 -29.78
N LYS A 66 0.06 -13.35 -29.56
CA LYS A 66 -1.18 -13.52 -30.35
C LYS A 66 -2.09 -12.31 -30.18
N ASP A 67 -2.30 -11.85 -28.96
CA ASP A 67 -3.10 -10.65 -28.66
C ASP A 67 -2.54 -9.40 -29.34
N ARG A 68 -1.21 -9.23 -29.32
CA ARG A 68 -0.56 -8.11 -30.00
C ARG A 68 -0.82 -8.13 -31.51
N LEU A 69 -0.73 -9.30 -32.14
CA LEU A 69 -0.98 -9.46 -33.57
C LEU A 69 -2.45 -9.22 -33.91
N ALA A 70 -3.38 -9.75 -33.13
CA ALA A 70 -4.81 -9.53 -33.31
C ALA A 70 -5.17 -8.04 -33.19
N ARG A 71 -4.62 -7.34 -32.20
CA ARG A 71 -4.80 -5.89 -32.05
C ARG A 71 -4.19 -5.11 -33.22
N LYS A 72 -3.09 -5.57 -33.82
CA LYS A 72 -2.50 -4.95 -35.01
C LYS A 72 -3.40 -5.12 -36.23
N ALA A 73 -3.86 -6.34 -36.51
CA ALA A 73 -4.76 -6.62 -37.62
C ALA A 73 -6.09 -5.85 -37.49
N ALA A 74 -6.64 -5.74 -36.28
CA ALA A 74 -7.85 -4.96 -36.04
C ALA A 74 -7.65 -3.45 -36.30
N ARG A 75 -6.46 -2.90 -36.05
CA ARG A 75 -6.13 -1.50 -36.41
C ARG A 75 -6.05 -1.34 -37.93
N GLU A 76 -5.32 -2.21 -38.60
CA GLU A 76 -5.17 -2.17 -40.06
C GLU A 76 -6.52 -2.32 -40.79
N ALA A 77 -7.41 -3.20 -40.31
CA ALA A 77 -8.76 -3.36 -40.86
C ALA A 77 -9.65 -2.11 -40.67
N ARG A 78 -9.50 -1.39 -39.54
CA ARG A 78 -10.20 -0.12 -39.30
C ARG A 78 -9.67 0.99 -40.22
N GLU A 79 -8.37 1.02 -40.46
CA GLU A 79 -7.73 1.97 -41.37
C GLU A 79 -8.11 1.72 -42.84
N GLN A 80 -8.39 0.49 -43.23
CA GLN A 80 -8.86 0.14 -44.59
C GLN A 80 -10.35 0.40 -44.83
N GLN A 81 -11.15 0.55 -43.77
CA GLN A 81 -12.59 0.84 -43.84
C GLN A 81 -12.91 2.34 -43.78
N GLN A 82 -11.90 3.19 -43.53
CA GLN A 82 -11.98 4.65 -43.59
C GLN A 82 -11.47 5.15 -44.94
#